data_AF-A0A183KWH9-F1
#
_entry.id   AF-A0A183KWH9-F1
#
_cell.length_a   1.000
_cell.length_b   1.000
_cell.length_c   1.000
_cell.angle_alpha   90.00
_cell.angle_beta   90.00
_cell.angle_gamma   90.00
#
_symmetry.space_group_name_H-M   'P 1'
#
loop_
_entity.id
_entity.type
_entity.pdbx_description
1 polymer ?
#
loop_
_entity_poly.entity_id
_entity_poly.type
_entity_poly.pdbx_seq_one_letter_code
_entity_poly.pdbx_strand_id
1 'polypeptide(L)'
;MIQINYKLDGISIVELLYITTSILNFFLVSSGIVTVNSDSSIQVLAEEAASLDQLDPHAVKDGMSRAQSELSSATTELGKTEAQIAVEVFEEMSRALQEQS
;
A
#
# COMPACT_ATOMS: atom_id res chain seq x y z
N MET A 1 16.59 5.69 16.72
CA MET A 1 16.05 6.52 15.62
C MET A 1 15.35 5.56 14.67
N ILE A 2 14.10 5.81 14.31
CA ILE A 2 13.36 4.99 13.34
C ILE A 2 13.35 5.82 12.06
N GLN A 3 13.80 5.23 10.95
CA GLN A 3 13.74 5.91 9.65
C GLN A 3 12.54 5.33 8.91
N ILE A 4 11.62 6.19 8.47
CA ILE A 4 10.41 5.81 7.73
C ILE A 4 10.49 6.51 6.38
N ASN A 5 10.59 5.73 5.31
CA ASN A 5 10.40 6.23 3.95
C ASN A 5 8.94 5.96 3.56
N TYR A 6 8.25 6.99 3.07
CA TYR A 6 6.90 6.88 2.55
C TYR A 6 6.77 7.72 1.28
N LYS A 7 6.02 7.22 0.30
CA LYS A 7 5.69 7.95 -0.93
C LYS A 7 4.24 8.41 -0.84
N LEU A 8 4.00 9.72 -1.01
CA LEU A 8 2.70 10.37 -0.78
C LEU A 8 1.73 10.30 -1.97
N ASP A 9 2.05 9.53 -3.01
CA ASP A 9 1.24 9.45 -4.22
C ASP A 9 0.34 8.20 -4.14
N GLY A 10 -0.92 8.35 -3.72
CA GLY A 10 -1.92 7.27 -3.71
C GLY A 10 -1.82 6.30 -2.51
N ILE A 11 -2.05 5.01 -2.76
CA ILE A 11 -1.89 3.92 -1.76
C ILE A 11 -0.41 3.71 -1.49
N SER A 12 -0.04 3.74 -0.21
CA SER A 12 1.37 3.82 0.21
C SER A 12 1.86 2.52 0.83
N ILE A 13 3.03 2.06 0.39
CA ILE A 13 3.83 1.08 1.13
C ILE A 13 4.56 1.83 2.25
N VAL A 14 4.45 1.33 3.48
CA VAL A 14 5.19 1.87 4.62
C VAL A 14 6.36 0.94 4.93
N GLU A 15 7.57 1.46 4.74
CA GLU A 15 8.81 0.79 5.11
C GLU A 15 9.17 1.15 6.56
N LEU A 16 9.18 0.16 7.45
CA LEU A 16 9.60 0.34 8.84
C LEU A 16 10.96 -0.32 9.09
N LEU A 17 12.00 0.51 9.21
CA LEU A 17 13.35 0.07 9.59
C LEU A 17 13.60 0.30 11.09
N TYR A 18 13.80 -0.79 11.84
CA TYR A 18 14.21 -0.72 13.25
C TYR A 18 15.74 -0.78 13.38
N ILE A 19 16.36 0.40 13.52
CA ILE A 19 17.83 0.59 13.47
C ILE A 19 18.61 -0.26 14.49
N THR A 20 18.01 -0.67 15.61
CA THR A 20 18.74 -1.44 16.63
C THR A 20 18.85 -2.93 16.32
N THR A 21 18.02 -3.45 15.41
CA THR A 21 18.00 -4.89 15.06
C THR A 21 18.35 -5.17 13.61
N SER A 22 18.45 -4.13 12.76
CA SER A 22 18.60 -4.25 11.31
C SER A 22 17.50 -5.10 10.63
N ILE A 23 16.37 -5.30 11.31
CA ILE A 23 15.20 -5.97 10.76
C ILE A 23 14.39 -4.94 9.96
N LEU A 24 14.10 -5.30 8.71
CA LEU A 24 13.26 -4.52 7.81
C LEU A 24 11.92 -5.23 7.65
N ASN A 25 10.83 -4.54 7.95
CA ASN A 25 9.48 -5.06 7.76
C ASN A 25 8.72 -4.14 6.79
N PHE A 26 8.08 -4.76 5.80
CA PHE A 26 7.26 -4.08 4.82
C PHE A 26 5.79 -4.30 5.12
N PHE A 27 5.04 -3.21 5.14
CA PHE A 27 3.60 -3.22 5.33
C PHE A 27 2.92 -2.48 4.18
N LEU A 28 1.83 -3.07 3.71
CA LEU A 28 0.89 -2.40 2.84
C LEU A 28 -0.17 -1.71 3.70
N VAL A 29 -0.33 -0.40 3.47
CA VAL A 29 -1.24 0.44 4.25
C VAL A 29 -2.28 1.04 3.31
N SER A 30 -3.56 0.87 3.63
CA SER A 30 -4.66 1.38 2.81
C SER A 30 -4.80 2.89 2.88
N SER A 31 -4.90 3.42 4.09
CA SER A 31 -5.06 4.83 4.41
C SER A 31 -4.47 5.12 5.81
N GLY A 32 -4.18 6.39 6.11
CA GLY A 32 -3.65 6.73 7.42
C GLY A 32 -3.18 8.17 7.60
N ILE A 33 -2.59 8.42 8.76
CA ILE A 33 -1.98 9.69 9.13
C ILE A 33 -0.55 9.42 9.63
N VAL A 34 0.39 10.23 9.15
CA VAL A 34 1.76 10.28 9.66
C VAL A 34 1.94 11.59 10.41
N THR A 35 2.33 11.51 11.68
CA THR A 35 2.68 12.67 12.50
C THR A 35 4.16 12.64 12.84
N VAL A 36 4.86 13.72 12.51
CA VAL A 36 6.27 13.92 12.87
C VAL A 36 6.35 14.94 14.00
N ASN A 37 6.89 14.52 15.13
CA ASN A 37 7.02 15.36 16.33
C ASN A 37 8.35 16.13 16.33
N SER A 38 8.42 17.21 17.12
CA SER A 38 9.62 18.05 17.25
C SER A 38 10.81 17.34 17.89
N ASP A 39 10.57 16.27 18.65
CA ASP A 39 11.59 15.39 19.22
C ASP A 39 12.08 14.31 18.24
N SER A 40 11.69 14.38 16.97
CA SER A 40 11.97 13.40 15.91
C SER A 40 11.36 12.01 16.13
N SER A 41 10.40 11.88 17.04
CA SER A 41 9.52 10.72 17.07
C SER A 41 8.46 10.81 15.96
N ILE A 42 8.00 9.65 15.47
CA ILE A 42 6.99 9.56 14.43
C ILE A 42 5.85 8.68 14.93
N GLN A 43 4.61 9.06 14.62
CA GLN A 43 3.42 8.24 14.81
C GLN A 43 2.83 7.95 13.44
N VAL A 44 2.68 6.66 13.11
CA VAL A 44 1.99 6.20 11.91
C VAL A 44 0.71 5.52 12.39
N LEU A 45 -0.43 6.09 12.01
CA LEU A 45 -1.74 5.53 12.25
C LEU A 45 -2.28 5.06 10.92
N ALA A 46 -2.47 3.76 10.77
CA ALA A 46 -3.07 3.15 9.60
C ALA A 46 -4.49 2.69 9.94
N GLU A 47 -5.40 2.80 8.98
CA GLU A 47 -6.70 2.14 9.08
C GLU A 47 -6.53 0.62 8.98
N GLU A 48 -5.80 0.17 7.96
CA GLU A 48 -5.40 -1.22 7.78
C GLU A 48 -3.90 -1.29 7.47
N ALA A 49 -3.21 -2.26 8.05
CA ALA A 49 -1.81 -2.55 7.78
C ALA A 49 -1.61 -4.07 7.67
N ALA A 50 -1.33 -4.54 6.46
CA ALA A 50 -1.04 -5.95 6.19
C ALA A 50 0.46 -6.14 5.94
N SER A 51 1.05 -7.16 6.52
CA SER A 51 2.43 -7.54 6.18
C SER A 51 2.46 -8.25 4.83
N LEU A 52 3.55 -8.13 4.07
CA LEU A 52 3.59 -8.67 2.70
C LEU A 52 3.41 -10.19 2.63
N ASP A 53 3.82 -10.93 3.67
CA ASP A 53 3.63 -12.37 3.78
C ASP A 53 2.16 -12.79 3.96
N GLN A 54 1.27 -11.85 4.28
CA GLN A 54 -0.18 -12.09 4.36
C GLN A 54 -0.88 -11.98 3.01
N LEU A 55 -0.19 -11.48 1.98
CA LEU A 55 -0.76 -11.31 0.64
C LEU A 55 -0.53 -12.56 -0.20
N ASP A 56 -1.60 -13.03 -0.86
CA ASP A 56 -1.51 -14.09 -1.86
C ASP A 56 -1.27 -13.48 -3.25
N PRO A 57 -0.10 -13.72 -3.89
CA PRO A 57 0.20 -13.20 -5.22
C PRO A 57 -0.82 -13.60 -6.30
N HIS A 58 -1.43 -14.77 -6.19
CA HIS A 58 -2.47 -15.21 -7.13
C HIS A 58 -3.75 -14.39 -6.94
N ALA A 59 -4.17 -14.19 -5.69
CA ALA A 59 -5.34 -13.38 -5.38
C ALA A 59 -5.17 -11.91 -5.83
N VAL A 60 -3.99 -11.34 -5.67
CA VAL A 60 -3.65 -9.98 -6.15
C VAL A 60 -3.78 -9.90 -7.68
N LYS A 61 -3.23 -10.88 -8.40
CA LYS A 61 -3.31 -10.93 -9.86
C LYS A 61 -4.75 -11.10 -10.37
N ASP A 62 -5.53 -11.95 -9.71
CA ASP A 62 -6.94 -12.16 -10.06
C ASP A 62 -7.79 -10.93 -9.71
N GLY A 63 -7.47 -10.23 -8.61
CA GLY A 63 -8.05 -8.93 -8.25
C GLY A 63 -7.78 -7.86 -9.29
N MET A 64 -6.52 -7.74 -9.72
CA MET A 64 -6.10 -6.81 -10.78
C MET A 64 -6.90 -7.00 -12.07
N SER A 65 -7.00 -8.25 -12.55
CA SER A 65 -7.75 -8.55 -13.79
C SER A 65 -9.22 -8.17 -13.68
N ARG A 66 -9.82 -8.31 -12.49
CA ARG A 66 -11.21 -7.92 -12.23
C ARG A 66 -11.37 -6.40 -12.23
N ALA A 67 -10.52 -5.67 -11.50
CA ALA A 67 -10.54 -4.21 -11.44
C ALA A 67 -10.37 -3.58 -12.84
N GLN A 68 -9.47 -4.11 -13.67
CA GLN A 68 -9.29 -3.63 -15.04
C GLN A 68 -10.52 -3.88 -15.93
N SER A 69 -11.20 -5.00 -15.72
CA SER A 69 -12.45 -5.33 -16.43
C SER A 69 -13.58 -4.40 -16.00
N GLU A 70 -13.71 -4.14 -14.70
CA GLU A 70 -14.68 -3.20 -14.13
C GLU A 70 -14.46 -1.79 -14.67
N LEU A 71 -13.22 -1.31 -14.68
CA LEU A 71 -12.85 0.00 -15.25
C LEU A 71 -13.25 0.11 -16.73
N SER A 72 -13.04 -0.96 -17.50
CA SER A 72 -13.38 -1.00 -18.93
C SER A 72 -14.89 -1.02 -19.18
N SER A 73 -15.68 -1.54 -18.24
CA SER A 73 -17.14 -1.69 -18.36
C SER A 73 -17.94 -0.56 -17.68
N ALA A 74 -17.31 0.25 -16.84
CA ALA A 74 -17.96 1.32 -16.09
C ALA A 74 -18.47 2.45 -17.01
N THR A 75 -19.76 2.77 -16.89
CA THR A 75 -20.42 3.80 -17.71
C THR A 75 -20.63 5.13 -16.97
N THR A 76 -20.48 5.15 -15.64
CA THR A 76 -20.62 6.35 -14.81
C THR A 76 -19.26 6.87 -14.39
N GLU A 77 -19.14 8.19 -14.19
CA GLU A 77 -17.86 8.77 -13.74
C GLU A 77 -17.48 8.27 -12.35
N LEU A 78 -18.45 8.16 -11.42
CA LEU A 78 -18.21 7.57 -10.11
C LEU A 78 -17.66 6.13 -10.21
N GLY A 79 -18.30 5.27 -11.00
CA GLY A 79 -17.87 3.88 -11.15
C GLY A 79 -16.51 3.75 -11.83
N LYS A 80 -16.18 4.63 -12.77
CA LYS A 80 -14.82 4.70 -13.35
C LYS A 80 -13.80 5.10 -12.31
N THR A 81 -14.08 6.11 -11.48
CA THR A 81 -13.17 6.55 -10.42
C THR A 81 -12.92 5.44 -9.41
N GLU A 82 -13.97 4.75 -8.94
CA GLU A 82 -13.84 3.63 -8.01
C GLU A 82 -13.02 2.47 -8.59
N ALA A 83 -13.32 2.08 -9.84
CA ALA A 83 -12.56 1.03 -10.52
C ALA A 83 -11.11 1.44 -10.80
N GLN A 84 -10.85 2.72 -11.05
CA GLN A 84 -9.51 3.25 -11.26
C GLN A 84 -8.68 3.22 -9.97
N ILE A 85 -9.28 3.59 -8.83
CA ILE A 85 -8.65 3.41 -7.51
C ILE A 85 -8.34 1.93 -7.28
N ALA A 86 -9.29 1.03 -7.57
CA ALA A 86 -9.07 -0.42 -7.41
C ALA A 86 -7.90 -0.95 -8.24
N VAL A 87 -7.75 -0.50 -9.49
CA VAL A 87 -6.59 -0.84 -10.33
C VAL A 87 -5.29 -0.35 -9.67
N GLU A 88 -5.26 0.90 -9.21
CA GLU A 88 -4.10 1.49 -8.53
C GLU A 88 -3.70 0.70 -7.27
N VAL A 89 -4.69 0.27 -6.45
CA VAL A 89 -4.48 -0.59 -5.28
C VAL A 89 -3.73 -1.86 -5.68
N PHE A 90 -4.26 -2.59 -6.65
CA PHE A 90 -3.71 -3.88 -7.04
C PHE A 90 -2.34 -3.73 -7.74
N GLU A 91 -2.06 -2.59 -8.38
CA GLU A 91 -0.77 -2.33 -9.04
C GLU A 91 0.31 -2.17 -7.99
N GLU A 92 0.05 -1.37 -6.96
CA GLU A 92 0.98 -1.19 -5.85
C GLU A 92 1.13 -2.48 -5.02
N MET A 93 0.06 -3.26 -4.84
CA MET A 93 0.18 -4.60 -4.24
C MET A 93 1.09 -5.53 -5.03
N SER A 94 0.93 -5.57 -6.35
CA SER A 94 1.80 -6.37 -7.21
C SER A 94 3.24 -5.88 -7.19
N ARG A 95 3.46 -4.56 -7.09
CA ARG A 95 4.80 -3.98 -7.00
C ARG A 95 5.48 -4.32 -5.69
N ALA A 96 4.78 -4.16 -4.56
CA ALA A 96 5.29 -4.48 -3.23
C ALA A 96 5.78 -5.93 -3.14
N LEU A 97 5.01 -6.87 -3.70
CA LEU A 97 5.37 -8.29 -3.74
C LEU A 97 6.61 -8.58 -4.61
N GLN A 98 6.88 -7.76 -5.63
CA GLN A 98 8.08 -7.88 -6.47
C GLN A 98 9.31 -7.26 -5.79
N GLU A 99 9.15 -6.16 -5.06
CA GLU A 99 10.25 -5.46 -4.35
C GLU A 99 10.78 -6.25 -3.13
N GLN A 100 10.00 -7.20 -2.60
CA GLN A 100 10.46 -8.12 -1.55
C GLN A 100 11.45 -9.21 -2.07
N SER A 101 11.60 -9.35 -3.39
CA SER A 101 12.36 -10.44 -4.05
C SER A 101 13.86 -10.18 -4.15
#